data_AF-A0A3D5BU81-F1
#
_entry.id   AF-A0A3D5BU81-F1
#
_cell.length_a   1.000
_cell.length_b   1.000
_cell.length_c   1.000
_cell.angle_alpha   90.00
_cell.angle_beta   90.00
_cell.angle_gamma   90.00
#
_symmetry.space_group_name_H-M   'P 1'
#
loop_
_entity.id
_entity.type
_entity.pdbx_description
1 polymer ?
#
loop_
_entity_poly.entity_id
_entity_poly.type
_entity_poly.pdbx_seq_one_letter_code
_entity_poly.pdbx_strand_id
1 'polypeptide(L)'
;MIDLDWTFFAQLVNFLIILTVLNLILFRPIRGIIKKRAEVMSEKLGSIEAFTAQAESKLENYKASLSGARVEAQQMRVSLKAEGTEAEAAVLSKAGAEAAEKVAAARKEIDGQKQAALKALRNEVAGYAKNVADKVLSKA
;
A
#
# COMPACT_ATOMS: atom_id res chain seq x y z
N MET A 1 -23.01 -96.98 -14.59
CA MET A 1 -21.66 -96.68 -14.07
C MET A 1 -21.14 -95.52 -14.88
N ILE A 2 -20.49 -94.53 -14.26
CA ILE A 2 -19.83 -93.47 -15.02
C ILE A 2 -18.61 -94.16 -15.61
N ASP A 3 -18.73 -94.62 -16.85
CA ASP A 3 -17.58 -95.13 -17.58
C ASP A 3 -16.70 -93.91 -17.89
N LEU A 4 -15.58 -93.86 -17.18
CA LEU A 4 -14.63 -92.76 -17.24
C LEU A 4 -13.80 -92.92 -18.52
N ASP A 5 -14.44 -92.64 -19.64
CA ASP A 5 -13.84 -92.74 -20.97
C ASP A 5 -12.88 -91.58 -21.24
N TRP A 6 -11.94 -91.79 -22.16
CA TRP A 6 -11.02 -90.77 -22.68
C TRP A 6 -11.75 -89.48 -23.14
N THR A 7 -12.99 -89.63 -23.62
CA THR A 7 -13.88 -88.52 -24.03
C THR A 7 -14.21 -87.57 -22.88
N PHE A 8 -14.36 -88.07 -21.65
CA PHE A 8 -14.59 -87.22 -20.48
C PHE A 8 -13.40 -86.31 -20.20
N PHE A 9 -12.18 -86.84 -20.29
CA PHE A 9 -10.95 -86.05 -20.14
C PHE A 9 -10.81 -85.03 -21.27
N ALA A 10 -11.12 -85.40 -22.52
CA ALA A 10 -11.11 -84.47 -23.65
C ALA A 10 -12.12 -83.32 -23.46
N GLN A 11 -13.32 -83.61 -22.95
CA GLN A 11 -14.34 -82.60 -22.67
C GLN A 11 -13.98 -81.70 -21.47
N LEU A 12 -13.33 -82.25 -20.44
CA LEU A 12 -12.80 -81.48 -19.31
C LEU A 12 -11.71 -80.51 -19.78
N VAL A 13 -10.79 -80.96 -20.64
CA VAL A 13 -9.76 -80.10 -21.23
C VAL A 13 -10.40 -79.01 -22.09
N ASN A 14 -11.40 -79.33 -22.92
CA ASN A 14 -12.13 -78.35 -23.71
C ASN A 14 -12.81 -77.28 -22.83
N PHE A 15 -13.48 -77.71 -21.76
CA PHE A 15 -14.10 -76.81 -20.79
C PHE A 15 -13.07 -75.89 -20.11
N LEU A 16 -11.93 -76.45 -19.68
CA LEU A 16 -10.84 -75.66 -19.09
C LEU A 16 -10.26 -74.66 -20.09
N ILE A 17 -10.09 -75.02 -21.36
CA ILE A 17 -9.62 -74.11 -22.41
C ILE A 17 -10.61 -72.95 -22.57
N ILE A 18 -11.91 -73.23 -22.73
CA ILE A 18 -12.95 -72.21 -22.87
C ILE A 18 -13.00 -71.31 -21.62
N LEU A 19 -12.91 -71.88 -20.42
CA LEU A 19 -12.91 -71.12 -19.17
C LEU A 19 -11.69 -70.19 -19.07
N THR A 20 -10.52 -70.67 -19.52
CA THR A 20 -9.29 -69.87 -19.53
C THR A 20 -9.39 -68.73 -20.55
N VAL A 21 -9.91 -69.01 -21.74
CA VAL A 21 -10.15 -68.02 -22.80
C VAL A 21 -11.18 -66.98 -22.33
N LEU A 22 -12.26 -67.41 -21.69
CA LEU A 22 -13.30 -66.52 -21.15
C LEU A 22 -12.76 -65.63 -20.03
N ASN A 23 -11.92 -66.17 -19.13
CA ASN A 23 -11.24 -65.40 -18.09
C ASN A 23 -10.32 -64.32 -18.69
N LEU A 24 -9.56 -64.69 -19.73
CA LEU A 24 -8.64 -63.77 -20.41
C LEU A 24 -9.37 -62.68 -21.20
N ILE A 25 -10.46 -63.03 -21.90
CA ILE A 25 -11.18 -62.13 -22.82
C ILE A 25 -12.24 -61.29 -22.10
N LEU A 26 -12.94 -61.80 -21.08
CA LEU A 26 -14.05 -61.08 -20.43
C LEU A 26 -13.66 -60.52 -19.06
N PHE A 27 -13.17 -61.38 -18.17
CA PHE A 27 -12.98 -61.00 -16.76
C PHE A 27 -11.85 -59.98 -16.57
N ARG A 28 -10.75 -60.11 -17.32
CA ARG A 28 -9.64 -59.12 -17.30
C ARG A 28 -10.07 -57.72 -17.73
N PRO A 29 -10.69 -57.48 -18.91
CA PRO A 29 -11.07 -56.13 -19.31
C PRO A 29 -12.18 -55.54 -18.45
N ILE A 30 -13.16 -56.34 -18.00
CA ILE A 30 -14.22 -55.85 -17.09
C ILE A 30 -13.61 -55.31 -15.80
N ARG A 31 -12.70 -56.06 -15.18
CA ARG A 31 -12.01 -55.61 -13.95
C ARG A 31 -11.15 -54.36 -14.22
N GLY A 32 -10.52 -54.27 -15.39
CA GLY A 32 -9.75 -53.10 -15.83
C GLY A 32 -10.62 -51.84 -15.94
N ILE A 33 -11.81 -51.95 -16.55
CA ILE A 33 -12.74 -50.81 -16.71
C ILE A 33 -13.26 -50.34 -15.36
N ILE A 34 -13.60 -51.25 -14.45
CA ILE A 34 -14.07 -50.90 -13.10
C ILE A 34 -12.98 -50.16 -12.32
N LYS A 35 -11.73 -50.67 -12.35
CA LYS A 35 -10.59 -49.99 -11.72
C LYS A 35 -10.33 -48.62 -12.33
N LYS A 36 -10.31 -48.53 -13.66
CA LYS A 36 -10.08 -47.26 -14.36
C LYS A 36 -11.15 -46.21 -14.03
N ARG A 37 -12.43 -46.62 -13.90
CA ARG A 37 -13.50 -45.73 -13.44
C ARG A 37 -13.28 -45.26 -11.99
N ALA A 38 -12.89 -46.17 -11.10
CA ALA A 38 -12.60 -45.83 -9.71
C ALA A 38 -11.41 -44.86 -9.58
N GLU A 39 -10.33 -45.11 -10.32
CA GLU A 39 -9.15 -44.24 -10.38
C GLU A 39 -9.50 -42.85 -10.91
N VAL A 40 -10.19 -42.76 -12.04
CA VAL A 40 -10.61 -41.47 -12.62
C VAL A 40 -11.52 -40.70 -11.66
N MET A 41 -12.41 -41.38 -10.94
CA MET A 41 -13.28 -40.72 -9.95
C MET A 41 -12.47 -40.21 -8.76
N SER A 42 -11.56 -41.02 -8.23
CA SER A 42 -10.69 -40.65 -7.11
C SER A 42 -9.76 -39.50 -7.49
N GLU A 43 -9.19 -39.51 -8.69
CA GLU A 43 -8.34 -38.44 -9.21
C GLU A 43 -9.14 -37.14 -9.36
N LYS A 44 -10.37 -37.21 -9.90
CA LYS A 44 -11.25 -36.05 -10.01
C LYS A 44 -11.58 -35.47 -8.64
N LEU A 45 -11.97 -36.30 -7.67
CA LEU A 45 -12.22 -35.87 -6.29
C LEU A 45 -11.00 -35.19 -5.67
N GLY A 46 -9.82 -35.83 -5.75
CA GLY A 46 -8.58 -35.24 -5.24
C GLY A 46 -8.21 -33.93 -5.93
N SER A 47 -8.45 -33.81 -7.24
CA SER A 47 -8.22 -32.56 -7.97
C SER A 47 -9.17 -31.44 -7.54
N ILE A 48 -10.43 -31.78 -7.26
CA ILE A 48 -11.43 -30.81 -6.77
C ILE A 48 -11.04 -30.34 -5.38
N GLU A 49 -10.72 -31.25 -4.47
CA GLU A 49 -10.29 -30.92 -3.11
C GLU A 49 -9.02 -30.06 -3.09
N ALA A 50 -8.03 -30.41 -3.92
CA ALA A 50 -6.81 -29.63 -4.07
C ALA A 50 -7.10 -28.23 -4.65
N PHE A 51 -8.01 -28.13 -5.62
CA PHE A 51 -8.40 -26.85 -6.21
C PHE A 51 -9.15 -25.97 -5.20
N THR A 52 -10.08 -26.54 -4.42
CA THR A 52 -10.81 -25.81 -3.38
C THR A 52 -9.86 -25.34 -2.27
N ALA A 53 -8.96 -26.20 -1.80
CA ALA A 53 -7.97 -25.83 -0.79
C ALA A 53 -7.03 -24.71 -1.28
N GLN A 54 -6.56 -24.79 -2.53
CA GLN A 54 -5.75 -23.73 -3.14
C GLN A 54 -6.53 -22.43 -3.31
N ALA A 55 -7.81 -22.49 -3.70
CA ALA A 55 -8.66 -21.33 -3.85
C ALA A 55 -8.89 -20.64 -2.50
N GLU A 56 -9.20 -21.40 -1.45
CA GLU A 56 -9.37 -20.90 -0.08
C GLU A 56 -8.09 -20.25 0.43
N SER A 57 -6.94 -20.90 0.28
CA SER A 57 -5.64 -20.35 0.68
C SER A 57 -5.31 -19.06 -0.07
N LYS A 58 -5.56 -18.99 -1.39
CA LYS A 58 -5.38 -17.76 -2.17
C LYS A 58 -6.29 -16.63 -1.69
N LEU A 59 -7.55 -16.96 -1.36
CA LEU A 59 -8.52 -15.99 -0.88
C LEU A 59 -8.14 -15.46 0.51
N GLU A 60 -7.66 -16.33 1.40
CA GLU A 60 -7.14 -15.95 2.71
C GLU A 60 -5.90 -15.05 2.59
N ASN A 61 -4.92 -15.44 1.78
CA ASN A 61 -3.73 -14.63 1.50
C ASN A 61 -4.11 -13.27 0.91
N TYR A 62 -5.04 -13.22 -0.03
CA TYR A 62 -5.54 -11.97 -0.61
C TYR A 62 -6.20 -11.07 0.43
N LYS A 63 -7.06 -11.64 1.30
CA LYS A 63 -7.67 -10.90 2.41
C LYS A 63 -6.62 -10.38 3.39
N ALA A 64 -5.61 -11.18 3.72
CA ALA A 64 -4.52 -10.79 4.60
C ALA A 64 -3.70 -9.63 4.00
N SER A 65 -3.31 -9.73 2.72
CA SER A 65 -2.61 -8.66 2.00
C SER A 65 -3.44 -7.38 1.92
N LEU A 66 -4.75 -7.48 1.65
CA LEU A 66 -5.64 -6.31 1.61
C LEU A 66 -5.78 -5.64 2.98
N SER A 67 -5.88 -6.44 4.05
CA SER A 67 -5.91 -5.94 5.42
C SER A 67 -4.59 -5.24 5.78
N GLY A 68 -3.45 -5.87 5.46
CA GLY A 68 -2.12 -5.29 5.66
C GLY A 68 -1.95 -3.96 4.92
N ALA A 69 -2.32 -3.91 3.63
CA ALA A 69 -2.25 -2.70 2.83
C ALA A 69 -3.14 -1.56 3.40
N ARG A 70 -4.31 -1.89 3.96
CA ARG A 70 -5.17 -0.88 4.62
C ARG A 70 -4.53 -0.32 5.89
N VAL A 71 -3.89 -1.16 6.69
CA VAL A 71 -3.17 -0.74 7.90
C VAL A 71 -1.99 0.15 7.53
N GLU A 72 -1.17 -0.26 6.56
CA GLU A 72 -0.05 0.55 6.05
C GLU A 72 -0.53 1.89 5.49
N ALA A 73 -1.57 1.89 4.67
CA ALA A 73 -2.13 3.12 4.10
C ALA A 73 -2.64 4.06 5.21
N GLN A 74 -3.30 3.52 6.24
CA GLN A 74 -3.76 4.33 7.36
C GLN A 74 -2.59 4.90 8.17
N GLN A 75 -1.54 4.10 8.40
CA GLN A 75 -0.36 4.54 9.12
C GLN A 75 0.42 5.61 8.34
N MET A 76 0.57 5.43 7.03
CA MET A 76 1.14 6.43 6.13
C MET A 76 0.34 7.73 6.15
N ARG A 77 -1.00 7.66 6.09
CA ARG A 77 -1.86 8.86 6.19
C ARG A 77 -1.69 9.59 7.51
N VAL A 78 -1.55 8.86 8.62
CA VAL A 78 -1.30 9.47 9.94
C VAL A 78 0.08 10.12 10.00
N SER A 79 1.12 9.47 9.47
CA SER A 79 2.48 10.05 9.39
C SER A 79 2.49 11.34 8.57
N LEU A 80 1.95 11.29 7.35
CA LEU A 80 1.90 12.45 6.45
C LEU A 80 1.09 13.60 7.06
N LYS A 81 0.01 13.30 7.80
CA LYS A 81 -0.75 14.33 8.50
C LYS A 81 0.07 14.96 9.62
N ALA A 82 0.80 14.17 10.41
CA ALA A 82 1.66 14.67 11.47
C ALA A 82 2.80 15.53 10.91
N GLU A 83 3.50 15.03 9.89
CA GLU A 83 4.54 15.78 9.17
C GLU A 83 4.00 17.08 8.58
N GLY A 84 2.80 17.04 7.98
CA GLY A 84 2.13 18.23 7.45
C GLY A 84 1.84 19.27 8.54
N THR A 85 1.33 18.84 9.70
CA THR A 85 1.05 19.75 10.82
C THR A 85 2.33 20.33 11.43
N GLU A 86 3.42 19.56 11.49
CA GLU A 86 4.71 20.03 11.98
C GLU A 86 5.33 21.04 11.01
N ALA A 87 5.27 20.75 9.71
CA ALA A 87 5.72 21.68 8.66
C ALA A 87 4.92 22.98 8.67
N GLU A 88 3.59 22.91 8.80
CA GLU A 88 2.72 24.09 8.92
C GLU A 88 3.10 24.94 10.14
N ALA A 89 3.28 24.31 11.31
CA ALA A 89 3.70 24.99 12.52
C ALA A 89 5.07 25.66 12.37
N ALA A 90 6.03 24.98 11.74
CA ALA A 90 7.36 25.52 11.48
C ALA A 90 7.33 26.72 10.52
N VAL A 91 6.53 26.64 9.46
CA VAL A 91 6.35 27.74 8.49
C VAL A 91 5.68 28.95 9.16
N LEU A 92 4.62 28.73 9.94
CA LEU A 92 3.95 29.79 10.69
C LEU A 92 4.86 30.45 11.71
N SER A 93 5.65 29.66 12.45
CA SER A 93 6.63 30.18 13.41
C SER A 93 7.69 31.04 12.72
N LYS A 94 8.25 30.56 11.60
CA LYS A 94 9.23 31.31 10.81
C LYS A 94 8.64 32.60 10.24
N ALA A 95 7.45 32.54 9.66
CA ALA A 95 6.76 33.72 9.14
C ALA A 95 6.48 34.75 10.24
N GLY A 96 6.09 34.29 11.44
CA GLY A 96 5.89 35.16 12.61
C GLY A 96 7.18 35.83 13.08
N ALA A 97 8.29 35.08 13.11
CA ALA A 97 9.60 35.61 13.46
C ALA A 97 10.09 36.67 12.44
N GLU A 98 9.98 36.37 11.14
CA GLU A 98 10.32 37.31 10.07
C GLU A 98 9.46 38.57 10.10
N ALA A 99 8.16 38.43 10.39
CA ALA A 99 7.26 39.57 10.53
C ALA A 99 7.66 40.45 11.73
N ALA A 100 7.99 39.84 12.87
CA ALA A 100 8.46 40.55 14.05
C ALA A 100 9.78 41.29 13.78
N GLU A 101 10.71 40.65 13.08
CA GLU A 101 11.99 41.25 12.68
C GLU A 101 11.79 42.45 11.74
N LYS A 102 10.92 42.32 10.73
CA LYS A 102 10.57 43.43 9.82
C LYS A 102 9.94 44.60 10.56
N VAL A 103 9.03 44.34 11.51
CA VAL A 103 8.40 45.40 12.32
C VAL A 103 9.44 46.08 13.22
N ALA A 104 10.36 45.32 13.82
CA ALA A 104 11.44 45.88 14.64
C ALA A 104 12.38 46.76 13.80
N ALA A 105 12.77 46.30 12.60
CA ALA A 105 13.59 47.06 11.67
C ALA A 105 12.90 48.36 11.23
N ALA A 106 11.62 48.30 10.85
CA ALA A 106 10.84 49.47 10.47
C ALA A 106 10.72 50.49 11.61
N ARG A 107 10.50 50.04 12.85
CA ARG A 107 10.48 50.93 14.03
C ARG A 107 11.82 51.63 14.23
N LYS A 108 12.92 50.90 14.11
CA LYS A 108 14.28 51.45 14.24
C LYS A 108 14.56 52.49 13.16
N GLU A 109 14.10 52.25 11.93
CA GLU A 109 14.25 53.19 10.82
C GLU A 109 13.42 54.46 11.03
N ILE A 110 12.16 54.33 11.49
CA ILE A 110 11.30 55.47 11.86
C ILE A 110 11.94 56.31 12.96
N ASP A 111 12.49 55.69 14.01
CA ASP A 111 13.18 56.42 15.07
C ASP A 111 14.41 57.17 14.56
N GLY A 112 15.17 56.56 13.64
CA GLY A 112 16.30 57.22 12.96
C GLY A 112 15.86 58.42 12.12
N GLN A 113 14.80 58.26 11.31
CA GLN A 113 14.22 59.33 10.51
C GLN A 113 13.70 60.48 11.39
N LYS A 114 13.05 60.16 12.51
CA LYS A 114 12.58 61.15 13.48
C LYS A 114 13.73 61.97 14.08
N GLN A 115 14.84 61.32 14.45
CA GLN A 115 16.03 62.03 14.95
C GLN A 115 16.65 62.92 13.86
N ALA A 116 16.74 62.43 12.62
CA ALA A 116 17.25 63.21 11.50
C ALA A 116 16.37 64.44 11.22
N ALA A 117 15.04 64.28 11.19
CA ALA A 117 14.08 65.36 11.01
C ALA A 117 14.16 66.40 12.13
N LEU A 118 14.27 65.97 13.39
CA LEU A 118 14.46 66.89 14.52
C LEU A 118 15.78 67.68 14.42
N LYS A 119 16.85 67.06 13.93
CA LYS A 119 18.13 67.74 13.71
C LYS A 119 18.03 68.77 12.57
N ALA A 120 17.37 68.42 11.47
CA ALA A 120 17.10 69.34 10.37
C ALA A 120 16.26 70.55 10.82
N LEU A 121 15.18 70.31 11.57
CA LEU A 121 14.33 71.38 12.10
C LEU A 121 15.10 72.32 13.04
N ARG A 122 15.97 71.79 13.91
CA ARG A 122 16.83 72.63 14.76
C ARG A 122 17.77 73.52 13.95
N ASN A 123 18.34 73.00 12.86
CA ASN A 123 19.20 73.78 11.97
C ASN A 123 18.42 74.88 11.25
N GLU A 124 17.22 74.59 10.76
CA GLU A 124 16.34 75.60 10.15
C GLU A 124 15.94 76.68 11.16
N VAL A 125 15.52 76.31 12.36
CA VAL A 125 15.15 77.26 13.43
C VAL A 125 16.33 78.15 13.81
N ALA A 126 17.56 77.61 13.89
CA ALA A 126 18.76 78.41 14.13
C ALA A 126 19.03 79.40 12.97
N GLY A 127 18.80 78.99 11.73
CA GLY A 127 18.87 79.87 10.55
C GLY A 127 17.82 80.99 10.60
N TYR A 128 16.57 80.66 10.95
CA TYR A 128 15.50 81.66 11.13
C TYR A 128 15.81 82.62 12.28
N ALA A 129 16.31 82.13 13.42
CA ALA A 129 16.68 82.97 14.56
C ALA A 129 17.80 83.95 14.21
N LYS A 130 18.80 83.52 13.43
CA LYS A 130 19.87 84.40 12.93
C LYS A 130 19.32 85.47 11.98
N ASN A 131 18.47 85.09 11.05
CA ASN A 131 17.82 86.04 10.13
C ASN A 131 16.96 87.07 10.86
N VAL A 132 16.27 86.69 11.94
CA VAL A 132 15.50 87.61 12.79
C VAL A 132 16.45 88.54 13.56
N ALA A 133 17.52 88.01 14.15
CA ALA A 133 18.52 88.81 14.86
C ALA A 133 19.18 89.86 13.94
N ASP A 134 19.57 89.47 12.73
CA ASP A 134 20.15 90.38 11.73
C ASP A 134 19.15 91.48 11.31
N LYS A 135 17.85 91.15 11.23
CA LYS A 135 16.80 92.13 10.86
C LYS A 135 16.47 93.11 11.98
N VAL A 136 16.60 92.69 13.24
CA VAL A 136 16.42 93.54 14.43
C VAL A 136 17.65 94.45 14.63
N LEU A 137 18.87 93.92 14.44
CA LEU A 137 20.10 94.72 14.50
C LEU A 137 20.21 95.73 13.34
N SER A 138 19.70 95.40 12.14
CA SER A 138 19.65 96.34 11.01
C SER A 138 18.67 97.51 11.19
N LYS A 139 17.87 97.52 12.27
CA LYS A 139 16.93 98.59 12.61
C LYS A 139 17.37 99.45 13.80
N ALA A 140 18.55 99.22 14.36
CA ALA A 140 19.24 100.11 15.30
C ALA A 140 20.32 100.90 14.57
#